data_AF-A0A5B7BAQ5-F1
#
_entry.id   AF-A0A5B7BAQ5-F1
#
_cell.length_a   1.000
_cell.length_b   1.000
_cell.length_c   1.000
_cell.angle_alpha   90.00
_cell.angle_beta   90.00
_cell.angle_gamma   90.00
#
_symmetry.space_group_name_H-M   'P 1'
#
loop_
_entity.id
_entity.type
_entity.pdbx_description
1 polymer ?
#
loop_
_entity_poly.entity_id
_entity_poly.type
_entity_poly.pdbx_seq_one_letter_code
_entity_poly.pdbx_strand_id
1 'polypeptide(L)'
;MGSANKPTPIPTQEEDPPNQTTALLSFNTDTSSTPPSKPTTTVLLISLLLTTCVALSAAVAFAFLFFSSATSQPLSNQTSESIAQFARPLTKLNHPVVLLISSDGFRFGYQFKTPTPNIGRLIDNGTEAERGLIPVFPTLTFPNHYSIVTGLYPAYHGIVNNYFVDPHTGETFTMGSHEPK
;
A
#
# COMPACT_ATOMS: atom_id res chain seq x y z
N MET A 1 6.16 -12.14 -50.26
CA MET A 1 5.68 -13.51 -50.48
C MET A 1 5.05 -14.00 -49.19
N GLY A 2 3.73 -14.28 -49.19
CA GLY A 2 2.91 -14.91 -48.12
C GLY A 2 2.73 -14.10 -46.82
N SER A 3 1.66 -13.32 -46.58
CA SER A 3 0.22 -13.66 -46.42
C SER A 3 -0.01 -14.62 -45.24
N ALA A 4 -0.46 -14.13 -44.07
CA ALA A 4 -1.87 -14.08 -43.59
C ALA A 4 -2.36 -15.47 -43.10
N ASN A 5 -3.12 -15.69 -42.03
CA ASN A 5 -4.34 -15.02 -41.57
C ASN A 5 -4.69 -15.47 -40.13
N LYS A 6 -5.37 -14.58 -39.41
CA LYS A 6 -6.19 -14.81 -38.22
C LYS A 6 -7.52 -15.50 -38.60
N PRO A 7 -8.10 -16.41 -37.80
CA PRO A 7 -9.48 -16.85 -38.03
C PRO A 7 -10.47 -16.30 -36.99
N THR A 8 -11.55 -15.78 -37.53
CA THR A 8 -12.95 -15.70 -37.07
C THR A 8 -13.71 -15.86 -38.43
N PRO A 9 -14.90 -16.51 -38.62
CA PRO A 9 -16.12 -16.13 -37.87
C PRO A 9 -17.40 -17.08 -37.94
N ILE A 10 -18.43 -16.79 -37.11
CA ILE A 10 -19.93 -16.83 -37.32
C ILE A 10 -20.61 -18.25 -37.49
N PRO A 11 -21.96 -18.36 -37.62
CA PRO A 11 -22.94 -18.77 -36.59
C PRO A 11 -23.78 -19.98 -37.03
N THR A 12 -24.76 -20.41 -36.23
CA THR A 12 -25.90 -21.17 -36.78
C THR A 12 -27.19 -20.77 -36.09
N GLN A 13 -28.05 -20.08 -36.85
CA GLN A 13 -29.49 -20.06 -36.67
C GLN A 13 -30.05 -21.35 -37.26
N GLU A 14 -30.97 -22.02 -36.57
CA GLU A 14 -31.93 -22.93 -37.18
C GLU A 14 -33.34 -22.55 -36.69
N GLU A 15 -34.14 -22.09 -37.64
CA GLU A 15 -35.61 -21.97 -37.70
C GLU A 15 -36.03 -23.20 -38.56
N ASP A 16 -36.98 -24.09 -38.23
CA ASP A 16 -38.46 -24.00 -38.26
C ASP A 16 -38.97 -25.43 -38.71
N PRO A 17 -40.27 -25.82 -38.88
CA PRO A 17 -41.55 -25.56 -38.21
C PRO A 17 -42.35 -26.90 -37.91
N PRO A 18 -43.67 -27.07 -38.19
CA PRO A 18 -44.80 -27.01 -37.24
C PRO A 18 -45.59 -28.34 -37.12
N ASN A 19 -46.45 -28.50 -36.09
CA ASN A 19 -47.71 -29.24 -36.32
C ASN A 19 -48.83 -28.98 -35.31
N GLN A 20 -50.03 -28.96 -35.88
CA GLN A 20 -51.36 -28.72 -35.30
C GLN A 20 -51.93 -29.99 -34.65
N THR A 21 -52.90 -29.86 -33.72
CA THR A 21 -54.18 -30.63 -33.63
C THR A 21 -54.78 -30.44 -32.22
N THR A 22 -55.80 -29.58 -32.03
CA THR A 22 -57.26 -29.87 -32.01
C THR A 22 -57.80 -30.55 -30.73
N ALA A 23 -58.63 -29.81 -29.98
CA ALA A 23 -59.83 -30.26 -29.22
C ALA A 23 -60.42 -29.05 -28.44
N LEU A 24 -61.29 -28.23 -29.03
CA LEU A 24 -62.77 -28.28 -29.00
C LEU A 24 -63.45 -28.29 -27.60
N LEU A 25 -63.89 -27.08 -27.20
CA LEU A 25 -65.21 -26.67 -26.68
C LEU A 25 -65.97 -27.55 -25.67
N SER A 26 -66.35 -26.94 -24.53
CA SER A 26 -67.77 -26.71 -24.25
C SER A 26 -67.98 -25.52 -23.31
N PHE A 27 -68.91 -24.64 -23.68
CA PHE A 27 -69.54 -23.66 -22.81
C PHE A 27 -70.82 -24.28 -22.24
N ASN A 28 -71.14 -24.00 -20.98
CA ASN A 28 -72.53 -23.72 -20.59
C ASN A 28 -72.58 -22.89 -19.30
N THR A 29 -73.46 -21.91 -19.39
CA THR A 29 -73.88 -20.86 -18.45
C THR A 29 -74.89 -21.43 -17.44
N ASP A 30 -74.91 -20.92 -16.21
CA ASP A 30 -76.13 -20.30 -15.61
C ASP A 30 -76.01 -19.95 -14.10
N THR A 31 -76.02 -18.64 -13.86
CA THR A 31 -77.00 -17.88 -13.05
C THR A 31 -76.93 -17.79 -11.50
N SER A 32 -77.05 -16.51 -11.06
CA SER A 32 -77.46 -15.96 -9.77
C SER A 32 -76.37 -15.87 -8.69
N SER A 33 -76.16 -14.79 -7.93
CA SER A 33 -76.95 -13.59 -7.59
C SER A 33 -75.99 -12.53 -6.98
N THR A 34 -76.36 -11.25 -6.97
CA THR A 34 -75.71 -10.16 -6.21
C THR A 34 -76.80 -9.44 -5.38
N PRO A 35 -76.54 -8.49 -4.43
CA PRO A 35 -75.31 -7.88 -3.83
C PRO A 35 -75.43 -7.77 -2.26
N PRO A 36 -74.78 -6.87 -1.45
CA PRO A 36 -73.72 -5.85 -1.65
C PRO A 36 -72.56 -5.78 -0.59
N SER A 37 -71.58 -4.90 -0.88
CA SER A 37 -70.72 -4.09 0.03
C SER A 37 -69.23 -4.45 0.24
N LYS A 38 -68.37 -3.42 0.12
CA LYS A 38 -66.88 -3.41 0.21
C LYS A 38 -66.39 -3.34 1.67
N PRO A 39 -65.10 -3.65 2.00
CA PRO A 39 -64.04 -2.64 1.87
C PRO A 39 -62.66 -3.22 1.44
N THR A 40 -62.51 -3.65 0.19
CA THR A 40 -61.21 -4.13 -0.32
C THR A 40 -60.16 -3.00 -0.40
N THR A 41 -60.58 -1.76 -0.62
CA THR A 41 -59.68 -0.60 -0.69
C THR A 41 -59.10 -0.22 0.67
N THR A 42 -59.84 -0.37 1.77
CA THR A 42 -59.35 -0.04 3.12
C THR A 42 -58.30 -1.03 3.59
N VAL A 43 -58.47 -2.33 3.30
CA VAL A 43 -57.46 -3.36 3.60
C VAL A 43 -56.18 -3.16 2.77
N LEU A 44 -56.32 -2.78 1.50
CA LEU A 44 -55.17 -2.44 0.64
C LEU A 44 -54.45 -1.16 1.09
N LEU A 45 -55.20 -0.13 1.52
CA LEU A 45 -54.61 1.11 2.06
C LEU A 45 -53.91 0.87 3.40
N ILE A 46 -54.49 0.05 4.29
CA ILE A 46 -53.86 -0.34 5.55
C ILE A 46 -52.61 -1.18 5.30
N SER A 47 -52.64 -2.12 4.36
CA SER A 47 -51.46 -2.92 3.96
C SER A 47 -50.36 -2.05 3.34
N LEU A 48 -50.73 -1.09 2.49
CA LEU A 48 -49.80 -0.13 1.90
C LEU A 48 -49.20 0.81 2.96
N LEU A 49 -50.00 1.25 3.93
CA LEU A 49 -49.53 2.06 5.05
C LEU A 49 -48.59 1.27 5.96
N LEU A 50 -48.88 0.00 6.22
CA LEU A 50 -48.05 -0.85 7.09
C LEU A 50 -46.71 -1.18 6.40
N THR A 51 -46.72 -1.50 5.12
CA THR A 51 -45.50 -1.78 4.33
C THR A 51 -44.62 -0.54 4.18
N THR A 52 -45.21 0.64 3.95
CA THR A 52 -44.46 1.90 3.90
C THR A 52 -43.88 2.27 5.26
N CYS A 53 -44.61 2.03 6.35
CA CYS A 53 -44.13 2.29 7.71
C CYS A 53 -42.97 1.35 8.09
N VAL A 54 -43.07 0.05 7.75
CA VAL A 54 -41.99 -0.93 7.94
C VAL A 54 -40.76 -0.58 7.10
N ALA A 55 -40.94 -0.22 5.83
CA ALA A 55 -39.84 0.18 4.95
C ALA A 55 -39.13 1.45 5.45
N LEU A 56 -39.88 2.45 5.91
CA LEU A 56 -39.33 3.69 6.47
C LEU A 56 -38.54 3.40 7.76
N SER A 57 -39.07 2.55 8.62
CA SER A 57 -38.40 2.14 9.88
C SER A 57 -37.09 1.41 9.59
N ALA A 58 -37.08 0.49 8.61
CA ALA A 58 -35.88 -0.21 8.19
C ALA A 58 -34.84 0.75 7.59
N ALA A 59 -35.25 1.70 6.75
CA ALA A 59 -34.35 2.68 6.15
C ALA A 59 -33.68 3.58 7.22
N VAL A 60 -34.43 4.01 8.23
CA VAL A 60 -33.88 4.79 9.36
C VAL A 60 -32.89 3.96 10.17
N ALA A 61 -33.18 2.69 10.43
CA ALA A 61 -32.26 1.80 11.16
C ALA A 61 -30.96 1.56 10.38
N PHE A 62 -31.03 1.32 9.06
CA PHE A 62 -29.85 1.17 8.21
C PHE A 62 -29.04 2.46 8.12
N ALA A 63 -29.70 3.62 8.01
CA ALA A 63 -29.02 4.92 8.04
C ALA A 63 -28.31 5.15 9.39
N PHE A 64 -28.96 4.83 10.51
CA PHE A 64 -28.37 4.96 11.83
C PHE A 64 -27.15 4.05 12.02
N LEU A 65 -27.21 2.80 11.52
CA LEU A 65 -26.07 1.88 11.55
C LEU A 65 -24.92 2.38 10.66
N PHE A 66 -25.22 2.83 9.45
CA PHE A 66 -24.22 3.35 8.52
C PHE A 66 -23.51 4.61 9.06
N PHE A 67 -24.27 5.54 9.65
CA PHE A 67 -23.71 6.76 10.24
C PHE A 67 -23.07 6.53 11.62
N SER A 68 -23.55 5.58 12.43
CA SER A 68 -22.91 5.24 13.71
C SER A 68 -21.57 4.54 13.52
N SER A 69 -21.43 3.69 12.49
CA SER A 69 -20.17 3.05 12.16
C SER A 69 -19.12 4.01 11.58
N ALA A 70 -19.52 5.21 11.13
CA ALA A 70 -18.60 6.23 10.62
C ALA A 70 -17.92 7.09 11.69
N THR A 71 -18.20 6.86 12.98
CA THR A 71 -17.45 7.51 14.06
C THR A 71 -16.11 6.81 14.24
N SER A 72 -15.13 7.19 13.42
CA SER A 72 -13.73 6.94 13.73
C SER A 72 -13.39 7.75 14.99
N GLN A 73 -13.37 7.11 16.16
CA GLN A 73 -12.77 7.76 17.32
C GLN A 73 -11.31 8.10 16.96
N PRO A 74 -10.84 9.34 17.19
CA PRO A 74 -9.41 9.61 17.09
C PRO A 74 -8.72 8.70 18.13
N LEU A 75 -7.76 7.90 17.66
CA LEU A 75 -6.92 7.04 18.48
C LEU A 75 -6.17 7.93 19.49
N SER A 76 -6.75 8.13 20.67
CA SER A 76 -6.21 8.99 21.70
C SER A 76 -5.06 8.26 22.42
N ASN A 77 -3.84 8.74 22.18
CA ASN A 77 -2.72 8.90 23.10
C ASN A 77 -2.16 7.73 23.94
N GLN A 78 -2.72 6.51 23.93
CA GLN A 78 -2.22 5.46 24.83
C GLN A 78 -0.80 4.94 24.50
N THR A 79 -0.34 5.07 23.25
CA THR A 79 1.05 4.71 22.87
C THR A 79 2.06 5.82 23.11
N SER A 80 1.63 7.07 23.29
CA SER A 80 2.54 8.22 23.42
C SER A 80 3.12 8.35 24.84
N GLU A 81 2.37 7.96 25.87
CA GLU A 81 2.86 8.04 27.25
C GLU A 81 3.93 6.99 27.58
N SER A 82 3.81 5.76 27.06
CA SER A 82 4.79 4.71 27.38
C SER A 82 6.16 4.96 26.73
N ILE A 83 6.21 5.55 25.52
CA ILE A 83 7.48 5.93 24.87
C ILE A 83 8.07 7.18 25.53
N ALA A 84 7.25 8.13 25.96
CA ALA A 84 7.71 9.34 26.65
C ALA A 84 8.41 9.03 27.99
N GLN A 85 8.05 7.93 28.65
CA GLN A 85 8.65 7.54 29.94
C GLN A 85 10.09 6.98 29.81
N PHE A 86 10.50 6.52 28.62
CA PHE A 86 11.87 6.06 28.35
C PHE A 86 12.70 7.05 27.52
N ALA A 87 12.08 8.11 26.99
CA ALA A 87 12.76 9.09 26.18
C ALA A 87 13.48 10.13 27.04
N ARG A 88 14.76 10.38 26.74
CA ARG A 88 15.48 11.53 27.32
C ARG A 88 14.77 12.82 26.91
N PRO A 89 14.59 13.81 27.81
CA PRO A 89 13.97 15.08 27.45
C PRO A 89 14.75 15.75 26.31
N LEU A 90 14.03 16.13 25.25
CA LEU A 90 14.60 16.80 24.10
C LEU A 90 15.13 18.16 24.53
N THR A 91 16.45 18.32 24.52
CA THR A 91 17.12 19.59 24.80
C THR A 91 17.48 20.25 23.48
N LYS A 92 17.16 21.54 23.32
CA LYS A 92 17.61 22.31 22.16
C LYS A 92 19.13 22.45 22.22
N LEU A 93 19.80 22.05 21.14
CA LEU A 93 21.26 22.19 21.02
C LEU A 93 21.62 23.67 20.85
N ASN A 94 22.70 24.11 21.49
CA ASN A 94 23.14 25.51 21.45
C ASN A 94 23.74 25.91 20.10
N HIS A 95 24.14 24.94 19.29
CA HIS A 95 24.72 25.10 17.96
C HIS A 95 24.25 23.95 17.06
N PRO A 96 24.28 24.12 15.73
CA PRO A 96 24.11 23.01 14.80
C PRO A 96 25.09 21.88 15.13
N VAL A 97 24.64 20.64 15.02
CA VAL A 97 25.47 19.45 15.21
C VAL A 97 25.55 18.71 13.89
N VAL A 98 26.77 18.33 13.52
CA VAL A 98 27.02 17.52 12.32
C VAL A 98 26.95 16.05 12.72
N LEU A 99 26.11 15.31 12.02
CA LEU A 99 26.03 13.85 12.14
C LEU A 99 26.48 13.25 10.81
N LEU A 100 27.58 12.50 10.84
CA LEU A 100 28.00 11.69 9.70
C LEU A 100 27.40 10.29 9.85
N ILE A 101 26.45 9.94 8.99
CA ILE A 101 25.78 8.64 8.97
C ILE A 101 26.29 7.87 7.75
N SER A 102 26.92 6.73 7.97
CA SER A 102 27.33 5.82 6.90
C SER A 102 26.45 4.57 6.88
N SER A 103 25.98 4.20 5.69
CA SER A 103 25.32 2.92 5.43
C SER A 103 26.24 2.12 4.51
N ASP A 104 26.99 1.17 5.08
CA ASP A 104 27.95 0.38 4.30
C ASP A 104 27.26 -0.41 3.17
N GLY A 105 27.91 -0.49 2.01
CA GLY A 105 27.40 -1.17 0.83
C GLY A 105 26.16 -0.53 0.18
N PHE A 106 25.73 0.68 0.59
CA PHE A 106 24.62 1.39 -0.03
C PHE A 106 25.02 1.97 -1.39
N ARG A 107 24.99 1.12 -2.42
CA ARG A 107 25.36 1.50 -3.79
C ARG A 107 24.38 2.52 -4.37
N PHE A 108 24.89 3.50 -5.10
CA PHE A 108 24.06 4.42 -5.88
C PHE A 108 23.07 3.66 -6.78
N GLY A 109 21.82 4.08 -6.73
CA GLY A 109 20.69 3.46 -7.42
C GLY A 109 19.85 2.55 -6.53
N TYR A 110 20.35 2.12 -5.36
CA TYR A 110 19.57 1.30 -4.42
C TYR A 110 18.36 2.05 -3.86
N GLN A 111 18.41 3.38 -3.75
CA GLN A 111 17.27 4.19 -3.35
C GLN A 111 16.06 4.07 -4.31
N PHE A 112 16.28 3.66 -5.56
CA PHE A 112 15.23 3.47 -6.56
C PHE A 112 14.73 2.01 -6.68
N LYS A 113 15.41 1.06 -6.02
CA LYS A 113 15.06 -0.37 -6.13
C LYS A 113 13.95 -0.81 -5.17
N THR A 114 13.75 -0.07 -4.09
CA THR A 114 12.78 -0.40 -3.04
C THR A 114 12.32 0.88 -2.33
N PRO A 115 11.10 0.92 -1.75
CA PRO A 115 10.66 2.08 -0.98
C PRO A 115 11.60 2.37 0.20
N THR A 116 12.19 3.56 0.20
CA THR A 116 13.06 4.06 1.27
C THR A 116 12.53 5.40 1.79
N PRO A 117 11.36 5.43 2.46
CA PRO A 117 10.63 6.66 2.73
C PRO A 117 11.42 7.70 3.54
N ASN A 118 12.25 7.26 4.48
CA ASN A 118 13.09 8.17 5.26
C ASN A 118 14.26 8.75 4.45
N ILE A 119 14.85 7.97 3.53
CA ILE A 119 15.91 8.44 2.63
C ILE A 119 15.32 9.39 1.59
N GLY A 120 14.16 9.04 1.00
CA GLY A 120 13.41 9.92 0.11
C GLY A 120 13.12 11.27 0.77
N ARG A 121 12.63 11.27 2.02
CA ARG A 121 12.41 12.50 2.79
C ARG A 121 13.69 13.33 2.99
N LEU A 122 14.85 12.70 3.15
CA LEU A 122 16.14 13.41 3.26
C LEU A 122 16.56 14.04 1.93
N ILE A 123 16.32 13.35 0.80
CA ILE A 123 16.61 13.85 -0.55
C ILE A 123 15.68 15.03 -0.88
N ASP A 124 14.36 14.86 -0.71
CA ASP A 124 13.35 15.85 -1.06
C ASP A 124 13.50 17.18 -0.28
N ASN A 125 13.96 17.09 0.98
CA ASN A 125 14.15 18.25 1.86
C ASN A 125 15.62 18.66 2.02
N GLY A 126 16.53 18.08 1.24
CA GLY A 126 17.96 18.23 1.43
C GLY A 126 18.72 18.40 0.13
N THR A 127 19.92 17.82 0.06
CA THR A 127 20.78 17.87 -1.11
C THR A 127 21.39 16.49 -1.33
N GLU A 128 21.40 16.04 -2.58
CA GLU A 128 22.04 14.78 -2.97
C GLU A 128 23.07 15.00 -4.08
N ALA A 129 23.98 14.04 -4.23
CA ALA A 129 24.85 13.95 -5.38
C ALA A 129 24.12 13.23 -6.52
N GLU A 130 23.74 13.96 -7.57
CA GLU A 130 22.96 13.46 -8.71
C GLU A 130 23.54 12.18 -9.36
N ARG A 131 24.88 12.08 -9.38
CA ARG A 131 25.61 10.94 -9.98
C ARG A 131 26.19 9.98 -8.95
N GLY A 132 25.79 10.11 -7.68
CA GLY A 132 26.38 9.40 -6.55
C GLY A 132 27.79 9.90 -6.20
N LEU A 133 28.39 9.25 -5.21
CA LEU A 133 29.76 9.52 -4.76
C LEU A 133 30.73 8.55 -5.44
N ILE A 134 31.91 9.06 -5.82
CA ILE A 134 33.00 8.24 -6.37
C ILE A 134 33.88 7.78 -5.20
N PRO A 135 33.98 6.46 -4.93
CA PRO A 135 34.83 5.95 -3.88
C PRO A 135 36.32 6.06 -4.24
N VAL A 136 37.18 6.03 -3.24
CA VAL A 136 38.61 5.80 -3.45
C VAL A 136 38.87 4.32 -3.80
N PHE A 137 39.97 4.06 -4.48
CA PHE A 137 40.45 2.69 -4.71
C PHE A 137 41.36 2.24 -3.56
N PRO A 138 41.21 1.01 -3.03
CA PRO A 138 40.17 0.02 -3.38
C PRO A 138 38.81 0.37 -2.77
N THR A 139 37.72 -0.08 -3.41
CA THR A 139 36.34 0.19 -2.97
C THR A 139 35.92 -0.72 -1.80
N LEU A 140 36.68 -0.64 -0.70
CA LEU A 140 36.49 -1.40 0.53
C LEU A 140 36.10 -0.47 1.69
N THR A 141 35.46 -1.06 2.71
CA THR A 141 34.93 -0.36 3.89
C THR A 141 35.95 0.53 4.57
N PHE A 142 37.02 -0.03 5.14
CA PHE A 142 37.98 0.74 5.95
C PHE A 142 38.69 1.83 5.15
N PRO A 143 39.28 1.54 3.97
CA PRO A 143 39.91 2.57 3.15
C PRO A 143 38.97 3.75 2.86
N ASN A 144 37.73 3.49 2.43
CA ASN A 144 36.78 4.56 2.07
C ASN A 144 36.27 5.35 3.28
N HIS A 145 35.93 4.69 4.38
CA HIS A 145 35.46 5.40 5.57
C HIS A 145 36.55 6.29 6.16
N TYR A 146 37.80 5.82 6.16
CA TYR A 146 38.93 6.62 6.61
C TYR A 146 39.23 7.80 5.66
N SER A 147 39.12 7.60 4.34
CA SER A 147 39.23 8.70 3.37
C SER A 147 38.16 9.78 3.57
N ILE A 148 36.91 9.42 3.89
CA ILE A 148 35.83 10.41 4.13
C ILE A 148 36.14 11.32 5.33
N VAL A 149 36.66 10.76 6.42
CA VAL A 149 36.91 11.53 7.65
C VAL A 149 38.25 12.26 7.66
N THR A 150 39.24 11.79 6.89
CA THR A 150 40.58 12.40 6.81
C THR A 150 40.77 13.30 5.60
N GLY A 151 40.02 13.10 4.53
CA GLY A 151 40.24 13.77 3.24
C GLY A 151 41.47 13.28 2.47
N LEU A 152 42.10 12.19 2.91
CA LEU A 152 43.32 11.62 2.31
C LEU A 152 43.00 10.38 1.47
N TYR A 153 43.86 10.06 0.48
CA TYR A 153 43.81 8.76 -0.19
C TYR A 153 44.42 7.66 0.68
N PRO A 154 44.11 6.37 0.41
CA PRO A 154 44.68 5.23 1.15
C PRO A 154 46.21 5.20 1.23
N ALA A 155 46.88 5.66 0.19
CA ALA A 155 48.35 5.77 0.17
C ALA A 155 48.91 6.77 1.20
N TYR A 156 48.11 7.75 1.66
CA TYR A 156 48.54 8.79 2.59
C TYR A 156 48.05 8.56 4.02
N HIS A 157 46.85 7.99 4.20
CA HIS A 157 46.35 7.65 5.53
C HIS A 157 46.68 6.22 5.98
N GLY A 158 47.41 5.44 5.18
CA GLY A 158 47.97 4.12 5.53
C GLY A 158 46.98 2.95 5.54
N ILE A 159 45.68 3.21 5.66
CA ILE A 159 44.64 2.17 5.61
C ILE A 159 44.34 1.77 4.15
N VAL A 160 45.18 0.89 3.59
CA VAL A 160 45.15 0.49 2.17
C VAL A 160 44.19 -0.66 1.85
N ASN A 161 43.80 -1.45 2.85
CA ASN A 161 42.91 -2.60 2.70
C ASN A 161 42.18 -2.87 4.04
N ASN A 162 41.11 -3.68 4.02
CA ASN A 162 40.47 -4.19 5.24
C ASN A 162 41.36 -5.19 5.98
N TYR A 163 42.31 -5.80 5.26
CA TYR A 163 43.32 -6.72 5.79
C TYR A 163 44.62 -6.54 5.01
N PHE A 164 45.73 -6.28 5.70
CA PHE A 164 47.06 -6.20 5.09
C PHE A 164 48.16 -6.44 6.13
N VAL A 165 49.35 -6.80 5.66
CA VAL A 165 50.55 -6.90 6.50
C VAL A 165 51.41 -5.68 6.22
N ASP A 166 51.84 -4.99 7.26
CA ASP A 166 52.83 -3.93 7.13
C ASP A 166 54.20 -4.56 6.80
N PRO A 167 54.81 -4.23 5.65
CA PRO A 167 56.08 -4.83 5.23
C PRO A 167 57.27 -4.42 6.11
N HIS A 168 57.19 -3.33 6.88
CA HIS A 168 58.28 -2.88 7.74
C HIS A 168 58.26 -3.55 9.11
N THR A 169 57.09 -3.67 9.72
CA THR A 169 56.91 -4.24 11.06
C THR A 169 56.59 -5.73 11.03
N GLY A 170 56.07 -6.24 9.91
CA GLY A 170 55.55 -7.61 9.78
C GLY A 170 54.19 -7.81 10.47
N GLU A 171 53.61 -6.74 11.01
CA GLU A 171 52.36 -6.83 11.75
C GLU A 171 51.16 -6.87 10.80
N THR A 172 50.16 -7.66 11.19
CA THR A 172 48.92 -7.78 10.43
C THR A 172 47.88 -6.79 10.93
N PHE A 173 47.36 -5.98 10.01
CA PHE A 173 46.17 -5.17 10.21
C PHE A 173 44.92 -5.96 9.82
N THR A 174 43.88 -5.86 10.66
CA THR A 174 42.54 -6.37 10.38
C THR A 174 41.50 -5.33 10.78
N MET A 175 40.26 -5.43 10.28
CA MET A 175 39.15 -4.56 10.72
C MET A 175 38.83 -4.66 12.22
N GLY A 176 39.26 -5.74 12.89
CA GLY A 176 39.11 -5.93 14.34
C GLY A 176 40.29 -5.42 15.17
N SER A 177 41.33 -4.88 14.54
CA SER A 177 42.49 -4.32 15.23
C SER A 177 42.12 -2.95 15.79
N HIS A 178 42.03 -2.82 17.12
CA HIS A 178 41.63 -1.58 17.80
C HIS A 178 42.83 -0.76 18.30
N GLU A 179 44.04 -1.24 18.10
CA GLU A 179 45.24 -0.55 18.56
C GLU A 179 45.60 0.57 17.59
N PRO A 180 45.64 1.84 18.05
CA PRO A 180 46.22 2.91 17.26
C PRO A 180 47.72 2.62 17.11
N LYS A 181 48.18 2.46 15.86
CA LYS A 181 49.60 2.33 15.52
C LYS A 181 50.12 3.64 14.95
#